data_AF-A0A926RS88-F1
#
_entry.id   AF-A0A926RS88-F1
#
_cell.length_a   1.000
_cell.length_b   1.000
_cell.length_c   1.000
_cell.angle_alpha   90.00
_cell.angle_beta   90.00
_cell.angle_gamma   90.00
#
_symmetry.space_group_name_H-M   'P 1'
#
loop_
_entity.id
_entity.type
_entity.pdbx_description
1 polymer ?
#
loop_
_entity_poly.entity_id
_entity_poly.type
_entity_poly.pdbx_seq_one_letter_code
_entity_poly.pdbx_strand_id
1 'polypeptide(L)'
;MNKISLNNILIISFVILSIIIATIIWPILNLNFSNFTQSTGAITNQGYSTDSDTIRYIVFISLPLITLLISLIYFEKTNLRKFNELIKFPEDSIKINIKIFFFFILFLFFLIIEFFSLQLPSHQIDTFHDGELFSVTKNAILKKSFFIDTYTIHGFSDIFYPFLFWKIFSQESVGAGRLFFFFLIFLLKIFTIALSYQLTKFSSVKNKEIFFIILSLILISLSEYRVPMNFSYFSYRDIFIILFLIFFSKIYLMNGSNTISNIFIGVIPSIALLMHIDTGTFLYVLLILHIFFLVINKKLNEILIILLSIFITWSFLLFILGYNEIINFLQNAITIILSMDYLHGIAYPDPFTSIFDNKNGMRATRGLLLQVTAGLFVVYHFLINSKNYSKNSKIFFIFLFFLSFIMYKNALGRSDSYHIRMSNDLPILINVFFLLNFFLKFFEEKIKLQLNHVVAICFAVLSFTLTYIQKVDFKNLTSIKNNYSKLISLPDKHFVDRDKYNFIMDYKILTKNDKCFQNFTDDLILLYLLNKPSCSKFVASWLASPTSLQKEYIAAIKKMKPTYILYESNYFKVDDISMSKRLTEVNAYILNNYEIFKVTKNFKILKILN
;
A
#
# COMPACT_ATOMS: atom_id res chain seq x y z
N MET A 1 -29.67 -36.34 -13.44
CA MET A 1 -28.41 -35.65 -13.11
C MET A 1 -27.37 -36.69 -12.69
N ASN A 2 -26.17 -36.70 -13.26
CA ASN A 2 -25.10 -37.59 -12.82
C ASN A 2 -24.73 -37.30 -11.36
N LYS A 3 -24.39 -38.32 -10.55
CA LYS A 3 -24.03 -38.18 -9.13
C LYS A 3 -22.96 -37.09 -8.87
N ILE A 4 -21.99 -36.97 -9.78
CA ILE A 4 -20.94 -35.94 -9.77
C ILE A 4 -21.53 -34.52 -9.94
N SER A 5 -22.53 -34.35 -10.81
CA SER A 5 -23.19 -33.05 -10.99
C SER A 5 -24.01 -32.63 -9.77
N LEU A 6 -24.59 -33.59 -9.04
CA LEU A 6 -25.33 -33.31 -7.80
C LEU A 6 -24.40 -32.90 -6.65
N ASN A 7 -23.28 -33.61 -6.46
CA ASN A 7 -22.28 -33.29 -5.44
C ASN A 7 -21.72 -31.87 -5.60
N ASN A 8 -21.38 -31.46 -6.83
CA ASN A 8 -20.87 -30.12 -7.10
C ASN A 8 -21.90 -29.03 -6.77
N ILE A 9 -23.18 -29.27 -7.08
CA ILE A 9 -24.26 -28.35 -6.74
C ILE A 9 -24.42 -28.24 -5.22
N LEU A 10 -24.38 -29.36 -4.50
CA LEU A 10 -24.45 -29.36 -3.03
C LEU A 10 -23.28 -28.59 -2.39
N ILE A 11 -22.05 -28.81 -2.86
CA ILE A 11 -20.87 -28.07 -2.38
C ILE A 11 -21.07 -26.55 -2.57
N ILE A 12 -21.48 -26.13 -3.77
CA ILE A 12 -21.70 -24.71 -4.08
C ILE A 12 -22.82 -24.14 -3.20
N SER A 13 -23.93 -24.86 -3.05
CA SER A 13 -25.05 -24.44 -2.20
C SER A 13 -24.64 -24.26 -0.74
N PHE A 14 -23.82 -25.17 -0.19
CA PHE A 14 -23.30 -25.02 1.18
C PHE A 14 -22.37 -23.82 1.33
N VAL A 15 -21.51 -23.56 0.35
CA VAL A 15 -20.66 -22.36 0.36
C VAL A 15 -21.53 -21.09 0.30
N ILE A 16 -22.55 -21.03 -0.56
CA ILE A 16 -23.46 -19.87 -0.62
C ILE A 16 -24.19 -19.70 0.72
N LEU A 17 -24.72 -20.79 1.29
CA LEU A 17 -25.38 -20.76 2.59
C LEU A 17 -24.45 -20.26 3.70
N SER A 18 -23.17 -20.66 3.67
CA SER A 18 -22.17 -20.20 4.66
C SER A 18 -21.87 -18.70 4.54
N ILE A 19 -21.91 -18.12 3.34
CA ILE A 19 -21.78 -16.66 3.14
C ILE A 19 -23.00 -15.93 3.72
N ILE A 20 -24.21 -16.49 3.52
CA ILE A 20 -25.44 -15.94 4.12
C ILE A 20 -25.36 -15.99 5.65
N ILE A 21 -24.93 -17.13 6.21
CA ILE A 21 -24.74 -17.28 7.66
C ILE A 21 -23.69 -16.29 8.18
N ALA A 22 -22.54 -16.15 7.51
CA ALA A 22 -21.52 -15.17 7.87
C ALA A 22 -22.06 -13.74 7.89
N THR A 23 -22.92 -13.40 6.93
CA THR A 23 -23.58 -12.08 6.85
C THR A 23 -24.52 -11.87 8.05
N ILE A 24 -25.27 -12.89 8.47
CA ILE A 24 -26.16 -12.82 9.64
C ILE A 24 -25.35 -12.72 10.94
N ILE A 25 -24.21 -13.41 11.04
CA ILE A 25 -23.34 -13.39 12.22
C ILE A 25 -22.59 -12.06 12.36
N TRP A 26 -22.28 -11.38 11.25
CA TRP A 26 -21.49 -10.14 11.23
C TRP A 26 -21.88 -9.11 12.31
N PRO A 27 -23.14 -8.63 12.41
CA PRO A 27 -23.52 -7.62 13.41
C PRO A 27 -23.49 -8.14 14.86
N ILE A 28 -23.47 -9.46 15.07
CA ILE A 28 -23.46 -10.09 16.40
C ILE A 28 -22.05 -10.05 17.01
N LEU A 29 -21.00 -10.09 16.18
CA LEU A 29 -19.61 -10.10 16.62
C LEU A 29 -19.16 -8.68 17.00
N ASN A 30 -19.27 -8.35 18.28
CA ASN A 30 -18.84 -7.07 18.84
C ASN A 30 -17.88 -7.27 20.01
N LEU A 31 -16.73 -6.62 19.93
CA LEU A 31 -15.80 -6.46 21.04
C LEU A 31 -16.03 -5.13 21.75
N ASN A 32 -15.73 -5.11 23.05
CA ASN A 32 -15.72 -3.88 23.82
C ASN A 32 -14.66 -2.92 23.27
N PHE A 33 -15.04 -1.65 23.15
CA PHE A 33 -14.11 -0.60 22.77
C PHE A 33 -13.06 -0.38 23.86
N SER A 34 -11.79 -0.31 23.44
CA SER A 34 -10.68 0.08 24.30
C SER A 34 -9.80 1.06 23.55
N ASN A 35 -9.37 2.13 24.22
CA ASN A 35 -8.47 3.15 23.67
C ASN A 35 -7.33 3.39 24.64
N PHE A 36 -6.36 2.47 24.65
CA PHE A 36 -5.23 2.53 25.58
C PHE A 36 -4.26 3.69 25.28
N THR A 37 -4.23 4.17 24.03
CA THR A 37 -3.40 5.33 23.64
C THR A 37 -4.02 6.67 24.02
N GLN A 38 -5.32 6.67 24.38
CA GLN A 38 -6.13 7.87 24.60
C GLN A 38 -6.15 8.82 23.39
N SER A 39 -5.89 8.30 22.19
CA SER A 39 -5.92 9.08 20.96
C SER A 39 -7.34 9.52 20.65
N THR A 40 -7.48 10.71 20.08
CA THR A 40 -8.77 11.21 19.60
C THR A 40 -8.82 11.20 18.07
N GLY A 41 -9.82 10.51 17.54
CA GLY A 41 -10.12 10.35 16.12
C GLY A 41 -11.58 10.03 15.84
N ALA A 42 -11.89 9.74 14.57
CA ALA A 42 -13.27 9.51 14.14
C ALA A 42 -13.89 8.28 14.82
N ILE A 43 -13.16 7.16 14.84
CA ILE A 43 -13.64 5.90 15.44
C ILE A 43 -13.76 5.97 16.96
N THR A 44 -12.86 6.71 17.62
CA THR A 44 -12.87 6.84 19.08
C THR A 44 -14.04 7.70 19.55
N ASN A 45 -14.41 8.72 18.78
CA ASN A 45 -15.59 9.54 19.07
C ASN A 45 -16.90 8.73 18.95
N GLN A 46 -16.90 7.67 18.15
CA GLN A 46 -18.04 6.75 18.02
C GLN A 46 -18.04 5.66 19.10
N GLY A 47 -16.96 5.52 19.88
CA GLY A 47 -16.79 4.40 20.81
C GLY A 47 -16.77 3.04 20.10
N TYR A 48 -16.31 2.99 18.85
CA TYR A 48 -16.35 1.80 18.01
C TYR A 48 -15.01 1.06 18.01
N SER A 49 -15.05 -0.27 18.09
CA SER A 49 -13.86 -1.12 18.10
C SER A 49 -13.51 -1.62 16.68
N THR A 50 -12.36 -1.20 16.14
CA THR A 50 -11.81 -1.73 14.88
C THR A 50 -11.39 -3.20 14.98
N ASP A 51 -11.17 -3.71 16.20
CA ASP A 51 -10.93 -5.12 16.44
C ASP A 51 -12.18 -5.96 16.19
N SER A 52 -13.38 -5.41 16.41
CA SER A 52 -14.64 -6.05 16.01
C SER A 52 -14.66 -6.32 14.51
N ASP A 53 -14.30 -5.33 13.68
CA ASP A 53 -14.21 -5.48 12.22
C ASP A 53 -13.17 -6.52 11.82
N THR A 54 -12.07 -6.60 12.56
CA THR A 54 -11.04 -7.61 12.34
C THR A 54 -11.57 -9.03 12.59
N ILE A 55 -12.28 -9.26 13.70
CA ILE A 55 -12.88 -10.57 13.98
C ILE A 55 -14.00 -10.90 12.99
N ARG A 56 -14.86 -9.93 12.69
CA ARG A 56 -15.95 -10.07 11.71
C ARG A 56 -15.40 -10.49 10.35
N TYR A 57 -14.35 -9.83 9.88
CA TYR A 57 -13.64 -10.20 8.65
C TYR A 57 -13.09 -11.62 8.71
N ILE A 58 -12.38 -11.99 9.78
CA ILE A 58 -11.83 -13.35 9.95
C ILE A 58 -12.95 -14.38 9.80
N VAL A 59 -14.06 -14.22 10.53
CA VAL A 59 -15.20 -15.15 10.50
C VAL A 59 -15.85 -15.17 9.11
N PHE A 60 -16.06 -14.01 8.50
CA PHE A 60 -16.72 -13.88 7.20
C PHE A 60 -15.94 -14.59 6.09
N ILE A 61 -14.60 -14.52 6.12
CA ILE A 61 -13.75 -15.22 5.14
C ILE A 61 -13.57 -16.69 5.52
N SER A 62 -13.34 -17.01 6.79
CA SER A 62 -13.01 -18.39 7.19
C SER A 62 -14.20 -19.33 7.05
N LEU A 63 -15.43 -18.87 7.32
CA LEU A 63 -16.60 -19.74 7.33
C LEU A 63 -16.86 -20.38 5.95
N PRO A 64 -16.91 -19.62 4.82
CA PRO A 64 -17.02 -20.22 3.49
C PRO A 64 -15.86 -21.13 3.09
N LEU A 65 -14.63 -20.80 3.49
CA LEU A 65 -13.46 -21.61 3.17
C LEU A 65 -13.45 -22.94 3.92
N ILE A 66 -13.83 -22.92 5.20
CA ILE A 66 -13.98 -24.13 6.02
C ILE A 66 -15.14 -24.98 5.49
N THR A 67 -16.27 -24.35 5.14
CA THR A 67 -17.40 -25.07 4.52
C THR A 67 -16.99 -25.74 3.21
N LEU A 68 -16.24 -25.06 2.34
CA LEU A 68 -15.69 -25.66 1.13
C LEU A 68 -14.76 -26.84 1.45
N LEU A 69 -13.82 -26.66 2.39
CA LEU A 69 -12.88 -27.69 2.81
C LEU A 69 -13.62 -28.96 3.29
N ILE A 70 -14.57 -28.81 4.21
CA ILE A 70 -15.35 -29.93 4.77
C ILE A 70 -16.18 -30.61 3.67
N SER A 71 -16.82 -29.81 2.81
CA SER A 71 -17.65 -30.35 1.73
C SER A 71 -16.82 -31.15 0.72
N LEU A 72 -15.62 -30.67 0.36
CA LEU A 72 -14.70 -31.43 -0.50
C LEU A 72 -14.23 -32.73 0.16
N ILE A 73 -13.92 -32.71 1.46
CA ILE A 73 -13.56 -33.92 2.23
C ILE A 73 -14.67 -34.98 2.21
N TYR A 74 -15.92 -34.54 2.34
CA TYR A 74 -17.07 -35.43 2.40
C TYR A 74 -17.50 -35.95 1.02
N PHE A 75 -17.68 -35.06 0.03
CA PHE A 75 -18.25 -35.40 -1.27
C PHE A 75 -17.23 -35.85 -2.32
N GLU A 76 -15.95 -35.46 -2.20
CA GLU A 76 -14.89 -35.67 -3.21
C GLU A 76 -13.71 -36.50 -2.66
N LYS A 77 -13.93 -37.30 -1.61
CA LYS A 77 -12.88 -38.01 -0.86
C LYS A 77 -11.84 -38.75 -1.70
N THR A 78 -12.23 -39.36 -2.83
CA THR A 78 -11.32 -40.11 -3.72
C THR A 78 -10.38 -39.22 -4.53
N ASN A 79 -10.69 -37.93 -4.66
CA ASN A 79 -9.96 -36.98 -5.50
C ASN A 79 -9.04 -36.05 -4.70
N LEU A 80 -8.88 -36.27 -3.39
CA LEU A 80 -8.12 -35.39 -2.50
C LEU A 80 -6.67 -35.85 -2.32
N ARG A 81 -5.79 -34.87 -2.15
CA ARG A 81 -4.37 -35.12 -1.81
C ARG A 81 -4.21 -35.53 -0.35
N LYS A 82 -3.19 -36.34 -0.08
CA LYS A 82 -2.77 -36.66 1.29
C LYS A 82 -2.12 -35.45 1.94
N PHE A 83 -2.39 -35.21 3.22
CA PHE A 83 -1.86 -34.06 3.97
C PHE A 83 -0.32 -33.96 3.92
N ASN A 84 0.40 -35.08 4.06
CA ASN A 84 1.87 -35.10 4.01
C ASN A 84 2.41 -34.70 2.62
N GLU A 85 1.62 -34.89 1.57
CA GLU A 85 1.94 -34.46 0.20
C GLU A 85 1.60 -32.98 -0.03
N LEU A 86 1.13 -32.23 0.96
CA LEU A 86 0.83 -30.81 0.85
C LEU A 86 1.94 -29.92 1.42
N ILE A 87 2.77 -30.43 2.33
CA ILE A 87 3.74 -29.64 3.13
C ILE A 87 5.20 -29.95 2.78
N LYS A 88 5.47 -30.41 1.54
CA LYS A 88 6.85 -30.70 1.09
C LYS A 88 7.20 -29.93 -0.17
N PHE A 89 8.42 -29.42 -0.32
CA PHE A 89 8.87 -29.01 -1.65
C PHE A 89 8.85 -30.24 -2.60
N PRO A 90 8.18 -30.18 -3.77
CA PRO A 90 8.36 -31.14 -4.84
C PRO A 90 9.77 -30.99 -5.47
N GLU A 91 10.21 -32.00 -6.21
CA GLU A 91 11.54 -32.05 -6.85
C GLU A 91 11.58 -31.39 -8.25
N ASP A 92 10.43 -31.04 -8.82
CA ASP A 92 10.35 -30.57 -10.20
C ASP A 92 10.88 -29.14 -10.36
N SER A 93 11.76 -28.93 -11.34
CA SER A 93 12.18 -27.61 -11.79
C SER A 93 11.41 -27.21 -13.06
N ILE A 94 10.90 -25.97 -13.11
CA ILE A 94 10.12 -25.48 -14.25
C ILE A 94 11.06 -24.81 -15.27
N LYS A 95 11.09 -25.33 -16.50
CA LYS A 95 11.91 -24.77 -17.60
C LYS A 95 11.41 -23.40 -18.08
N ILE A 96 12.37 -22.55 -18.47
CA ILE A 96 12.16 -21.19 -18.99
C ILE A 96 11.73 -21.25 -20.47
N ASN A 97 10.72 -20.46 -20.86
CA ASN A 97 10.28 -20.32 -22.25
C ASN A 97 10.79 -18.99 -22.85
N ILE A 98 11.60 -19.09 -23.92
CA ILE A 98 12.24 -17.97 -24.63
C ILE A 98 11.19 -17.04 -25.29
N LYS A 99 10.05 -17.55 -25.76
CA LYS A 99 9.03 -16.75 -26.47
C LYS A 99 8.36 -15.71 -25.57
N ILE A 100 8.11 -16.06 -24.31
CA ILE A 100 7.50 -15.14 -23.33
C ILE A 100 8.43 -13.95 -23.04
N PHE A 101 9.74 -14.19 -23.06
CA PHE A 101 10.73 -13.14 -22.84
C PHE A 101 10.70 -12.05 -23.92
N PHE A 102 10.39 -12.41 -25.17
CA PHE A 102 10.17 -11.42 -26.23
C PHE A 102 9.02 -10.46 -25.89
N PHE A 103 7.86 -11.00 -25.48
CA PHE A 103 6.70 -10.18 -25.08
C PHE A 103 6.99 -9.32 -23.85
N PHE A 104 7.81 -9.82 -22.92
CA PHE A 104 8.29 -9.04 -21.79
C PHE A 104 9.03 -7.77 -22.27
N ILE A 105 10.00 -7.92 -23.18
CA ILE A 105 10.73 -6.78 -23.75
C ILE A 105 9.81 -5.84 -24.54
N LEU A 106 8.86 -6.40 -25.31
CA LEU A 106 7.86 -5.60 -26.03
C LEU A 106 7.02 -4.72 -25.09
N PHE A 107 6.58 -5.27 -23.96
CA PHE A 107 5.78 -4.50 -22.99
C PHE A 107 6.63 -3.45 -22.25
N LEU A 108 7.92 -3.71 -22.01
CA LEU A 108 8.82 -2.67 -21.49
C LEU A 108 8.93 -1.49 -22.45
N PHE A 109 9.09 -1.75 -23.75
CA PHE A 109 9.12 -0.70 -24.76
C PHE A 109 7.83 0.14 -24.75
N PHE A 110 6.69 -0.51 -24.64
CA PHE A 110 5.39 0.15 -24.54
C PHE A 110 5.23 1.01 -23.28
N LEU A 111 5.71 0.55 -22.12
CA LEU A 111 5.70 1.36 -20.89
C LEU A 111 6.60 2.60 -21.00
N ILE A 112 7.74 2.49 -21.68
CA ILE A 112 8.64 3.63 -21.90
C ILE A 112 7.93 4.71 -22.74
N ILE A 113 7.23 4.31 -23.80
CA ILE A 113 6.43 5.24 -24.61
C ILE A 113 5.33 5.87 -23.76
N GLU A 114 4.57 5.08 -22.99
CA GLU A 114 3.53 5.60 -22.10
C GLU A 114 4.11 6.67 -21.18
N PHE A 115 5.17 6.35 -20.43
CA PHE A 115 5.76 7.24 -19.42
C PHE A 115 6.20 8.60 -19.99
N PHE A 116 6.89 8.60 -21.13
CA PHE A 116 7.36 9.85 -21.74
C PHE A 116 6.27 10.65 -22.47
N SER A 117 5.09 10.06 -22.67
CA SER A 117 3.93 10.73 -23.27
C SER A 117 2.98 11.36 -22.24
N LEU A 118 3.19 11.10 -20.95
CA LEU A 118 2.30 11.56 -19.89
C LEU A 118 2.24 13.08 -19.79
N GLN A 119 1.06 13.58 -19.41
CA GLN A 119 0.93 14.95 -18.93
C GLN A 119 1.56 15.10 -17.54
N LEU A 120 2.43 16.07 -17.39
CA LEU A 120 3.18 16.28 -16.14
C LEU A 120 2.34 16.95 -15.05
N PRO A 121 2.58 16.65 -13.75
CA PRO A 121 1.68 17.04 -12.65
C PRO A 121 1.88 18.50 -12.18
N SER A 122 1.46 19.47 -13.00
CA SER A 122 1.56 20.91 -12.70
C SER A 122 0.30 21.54 -12.08
N HIS A 123 -0.59 20.74 -11.50
CA HIS A 123 -1.83 21.20 -10.86
C HIS A 123 -1.57 21.81 -9.47
N GLN A 124 -2.56 22.47 -8.85
CA GLN A 124 -2.44 23.09 -7.52
C GLN A 124 -2.03 22.08 -6.43
N ILE A 125 -1.46 22.56 -5.33
CA ILE A 125 -1.08 21.75 -4.17
C ILE A 125 -2.30 21.24 -3.40
N ASP A 126 -2.24 19.96 -3.01
CA ASP A 126 -3.01 19.43 -1.89
C ASP A 126 -2.27 19.76 -0.59
N THR A 127 -2.87 20.63 0.21
CA THR A 127 -2.19 21.23 1.36
C THR A 127 -1.74 20.22 2.42
N PHE A 128 -2.46 19.11 2.51
CA PHE A 128 -2.23 18.07 3.49
C PHE A 128 -1.24 17.06 2.92
N HIS A 129 -1.56 16.42 1.80
CA HIS A 129 -0.79 15.30 1.26
C HIS A 129 0.54 15.74 0.61
N ASP A 130 0.59 16.86 -0.12
CA ASP A 130 1.88 17.40 -0.58
C ASP A 130 2.69 17.93 0.63
N GLY A 131 2.01 18.44 1.67
CA GLY A 131 2.67 18.92 2.89
C GLY A 131 3.28 17.80 3.72
N GLU A 132 2.58 16.68 3.87
CA GLU A 132 3.07 15.44 4.51
C GLU A 132 4.38 14.95 3.89
N LEU A 133 4.59 15.21 2.60
CA LEU A 133 5.83 14.87 1.90
C LEU A 133 6.84 16.02 1.97
N PHE A 134 6.51 17.18 1.40
CA PHE A 134 7.45 18.27 1.19
C PHE A 134 7.83 18.98 2.48
N SER A 135 6.89 19.20 3.40
CA SER A 135 7.21 19.85 4.68
C SER A 135 8.00 18.91 5.59
N VAL A 136 7.66 17.63 5.64
CA VAL A 136 8.41 16.62 6.40
C VAL A 136 9.83 16.50 5.86
N THR A 137 9.99 16.35 4.54
CA THR A 137 11.31 16.35 3.89
C THR A 137 12.07 17.64 4.19
N LYS A 138 11.41 18.80 4.07
CA LYS A 138 12.05 20.10 4.29
C LYS A 138 12.50 20.26 5.73
N ASN A 139 11.71 19.82 6.69
CA ASN A 139 12.08 19.84 8.10
C ASN A 139 13.34 19.01 8.35
N ALA A 140 13.40 17.79 7.82
CA ALA A 140 14.57 16.92 7.94
C ALA A 140 15.84 17.57 7.36
N ILE A 141 15.74 18.21 6.18
CA ILE A 141 16.86 18.94 5.57
C ILE A 141 17.33 20.10 6.47
N LEU A 142 16.40 20.91 6.97
CA LEU A 142 16.71 22.09 7.78
C LEU A 142 17.29 21.73 9.16
N LYS A 143 16.81 20.62 9.75
CA LYS A 143 17.30 20.11 11.05
C LYS A 143 18.57 19.26 10.93
N LYS A 144 18.89 18.76 9.73
CA LYS A 144 19.99 17.82 9.46
C LYS A 144 19.86 16.50 10.25
N SER A 145 18.64 16.06 10.46
CA SER A 145 18.27 14.82 11.14
C SER A 145 16.99 14.29 10.49
N PHE A 146 16.73 12.99 10.62
CA PHE A 146 15.55 12.35 10.06
C PHE A 146 14.47 12.21 11.14
N PHE A 147 14.44 11.09 11.85
CA PHE A 147 13.41 10.72 12.81
C PHE A 147 13.56 11.39 14.17
N ILE A 148 14.74 11.89 14.51
CA ILE A 148 14.99 12.61 15.78
C ILE A 148 14.12 13.88 15.86
N ASP A 149 14.16 14.70 14.81
CA ASP A 149 13.42 15.98 14.76
C ASP A 149 12.22 15.96 13.80
N THR A 150 11.87 14.80 13.23
CA THR A 150 10.73 14.67 12.31
C THR A 150 9.94 13.39 12.58
N TYR A 151 8.70 13.55 13.00
CA TYR A 151 7.76 12.46 13.20
C TYR A 151 7.02 12.18 11.88
N THR A 152 7.19 10.98 11.33
CA THR A 152 6.67 10.54 10.02
C THR A 152 5.47 9.61 10.19
N ILE A 153 4.55 9.60 9.25
CA ILE A 153 3.34 8.75 9.27
C ILE A 153 3.59 7.43 8.54
N HIS A 154 4.22 7.45 7.36
CA HIS A 154 4.48 6.24 6.57
C HIS A 154 5.87 5.65 6.83
N GLY A 155 6.80 6.46 7.32
CA GLY A 155 8.18 6.06 7.61
C GLY A 155 9.16 6.94 6.84
N PHE A 156 10.30 6.37 6.43
CA PHE A 156 11.32 7.12 5.69
C PHE A 156 10.86 7.58 4.31
N SER A 157 9.79 7.00 3.75
CA SER A 157 9.23 7.44 2.47
C SER A 157 8.79 8.90 2.46
N ASP A 158 8.25 9.41 3.57
CA ASP A 158 7.81 10.81 3.70
C ASP A 158 8.96 11.81 3.49
N ILE A 159 10.20 11.37 3.75
CA ILE A 159 11.43 12.15 3.60
C ILE A 159 12.15 11.79 2.29
N PHE A 160 12.43 10.51 2.09
CA PHE A 160 13.33 10.02 1.06
C PHE A 160 12.82 10.31 -0.36
N TYR A 161 11.50 10.22 -0.57
CA TYR A 161 10.89 10.34 -1.88
C TYR A 161 11.10 11.73 -2.52
N PRO A 162 10.65 12.85 -1.91
CA PRO A 162 10.97 14.17 -2.45
C PRO A 162 12.47 14.49 -2.39
N PHE A 163 13.15 14.07 -1.32
CA PHE A 163 14.56 14.36 -1.11
C PHE A 163 15.44 13.89 -2.26
N LEU A 164 15.21 12.65 -2.73
CA LEU A 164 16.04 12.05 -3.78
C LEU A 164 15.96 12.85 -5.09
N PHE A 165 14.77 13.25 -5.53
CA PHE A 165 14.63 14.02 -6.77
C PHE A 165 15.07 15.47 -6.62
N TRP A 166 14.89 16.09 -5.45
CA TRP A 166 15.48 17.39 -5.18
C TRP A 166 17.01 17.37 -5.26
N LYS A 167 17.65 16.28 -4.81
CA LYS A 167 19.10 16.09 -4.96
C LYS A 167 19.52 15.83 -6.40
N ILE A 168 18.82 14.94 -7.12
CA ILE A 168 19.13 14.63 -8.53
C ILE A 168 19.04 15.88 -9.42
N PHE A 169 17.99 16.69 -9.25
CA PHE A 169 17.79 17.90 -10.06
C PHE A 169 18.44 19.16 -9.47
N SER A 170 19.04 19.06 -8.28
CA SER A 170 19.59 20.20 -7.54
C SER A 170 18.59 21.36 -7.36
N GLN A 171 17.30 21.03 -7.23
CA GLN A 171 16.20 21.99 -7.17
C GLN A 171 15.12 21.49 -6.20
N GLU A 172 14.87 22.24 -5.12
CA GLU A 172 13.83 21.95 -4.13
C GLU A 172 12.46 22.53 -4.54
N SER A 173 11.88 22.02 -5.64
CA SER A 173 10.58 22.46 -6.14
C SER A 173 9.49 21.39 -6.01
N VAL A 174 8.24 21.84 -5.91
CA VAL A 174 7.04 20.99 -5.96
C VAL A 174 7.05 20.11 -7.21
N GLY A 175 7.40 20.69 -8.36
CA GLY A 175 7.48 19.98 -9.64
C GLY A 175 8.48 18.83 -9.60
N ALA A 176 9.70 19.07 -9.11
CA ALA A 176 10.72 18.03 -8.96
C ALA A 176 10.27 16.92 -7.98
N GLY A 177 9.68 17.29 -6.84
CA GLY A 177 9.19 16.33 -5.86
C GLY A 177 8.08 15.42 -6.41
N ARG A 178 7.10 15.98 -7.15
CA ARG A 178 6.01 15.19 -7.75
C ARG A 178 6.46 14.26 -8.86
N LEU A 179 7.51 14.62 -9.62
CA LEU A 179 8.07 13.75 -10.66
C LEU A 179 8.60 12.42 -10.11
N PHE A 180 9.02 12.39 -8.84
CA PHE A 180 9.52 11.16 -8.23
C PHE A 180 8.45 10.06 -8.16
N PHE A 181 7.21 10.43 -7.83
CA PHE A 181 6.10 9.47 -7.77
C PHE A 181 5.74 8.94 -9.16
N PHE A 182 5.82 9.77 -10.20
CA PHE A 182 5.67 9.31 -11.58
C PHE A 182 6.74 8.26 -11.91
N PHE A 183 7.99 8.51 -11.51
CA PHE A 183 9.07 7.55 -11.67
C PHE A 183 8.84 6.25 -10.88
N LEU A 184 8.37 6.32 -9.63
CA LEU A 184 8.03 5.12 -8.86
C LEU A 184 6.91 4.30 -9.51
N ILE A 185 5.86 4.94 -10.02
CA ILE A 185 4.75 4.26 -10.69
C ILE A 185 5.24 3.59 -11.98
N PHE A 186 6.16 4.23 -12.70
CA PHE A 186 6.81 3.61 -13.86
C PHE A 186 7.60 2.35 -13.46
N LEU A 187 8.41 2.42 -12.39
CA LEU A 187 9.12 1.25 -11.86
C LEU A 187 8.17 0.16 -11.39
N LEU A 188 7.10 0.52 -10.69
CA LEU A 188 6.05 -0.41 -10.27
C LEU A 188 5.46 -1.15 -11.47
N LYS A 189 5.11 -0.44 -12.54
CA LYS A 189 4.60 -1.05 -13.78
C LYS A 189 5.62 -2.00 -14.44
N ILE A 190 6.91 -1.66 -14.42
CA ILE A 190 7.96 -2.58 -14.89
C ILE A 190 7.98 -3.85 -14.04
N PHE A 191 7.93 -3.71 -12.71
CA PHE A 191 7.93 -4.85 -11.80
C PHE A 191 6.65 -5.68 -11.89
N THR A 192 5.49 -5.10 -12.16
CA THR A 192 4.26 -5.89 -12.38
C THR A 192 4.34 -6.74 -13.65
N ILE A 193 5.00 -6.28 -14.72
CA ILE A 193 5.31 -7.13 -15.89
C ILE A 193 6.27 -8.26 -15.48
N ALA A 194 7.30 -7.96 -14.69
CA ALA A 194 8.22 -8.98 -14.20
C ALA A 194 7.53 -10.02 -13.31
N LEU A 195 6.56 -9.61 -12.48
CA LEU A 195 5.73 -10.51 -11.70
C LEU A 195 4.84 -11.37 -12.60
N SER A 196 4.16 -10.77 -13.59
CA SER A 196 3.37 -11.51 -14.60
C SER A 196 4.20 -12.57 -15.32
N TYR A 197 5.46 -12.26 -15.63
CA TYR A 197 6.40 -13.20 -16.23
C TYR A 197 6.68 -14.41 -15.32
N GLN A 198 6.89 -14.19 -14.02
CA GLN A 198 7.06 -15.29 -13.06
C GLN A 198 5.77 -16.10 -12.90
N LEU A 199 4.62 -15.44 -12.74
CA LEU A 199 3.33 -16.10 -12.55
C LEU A 199 2.93 -16.94 -13.77
N THR A 200 3.26 -16.50 -14.98
CA THR A 200 3.00 -17.28 -16.21
C THR A 200 3.68 -18.65 -16.17
N LYS A 201 4.81 -18.80 -15.47
CA LYS A 201 5.47 -20.11 -15.33
C LYS A 201 4.64 -21.09 -14.50
N PHE A 202 3.87 -20.60 -13.53
CA PHE A 202 2.89 -21.40 -12.78
C PHE A 202 1.62 -21.71 -13.58
N SER A 203 1.36 -20.99 -14.67
CA SER A 203 0.20 -21.21 -15.53
C SER A 203 0.25 -22.58 -16.18
N SER A 204 -0.94 -23.16 -16.31
CA SER A 204 -1.17 -24.54 -16.74
C SER A 204 -1.74 -24.65 -18.16
N VAL A 205 -1.96 -23.51 -18.81
CA VAL A 205 -2.40 -23.36 -20.19
C VAL A 205 -1.26 -23.70 -21.16
N LYS A 206 -1.60 -24.12 -22.38
CA LYS A 206 -0.61 -24.38 -23.44
C LYS A 206 -0.06 -23.07 -24.02
N ASN A 207 -0.93 -22.11 -24.32
CA ASN A 207 -0.58 -20.82 -24.91
C ASN A 207 -0.15 -19.81 -23.83
N LYS A 208 1.05 -20.02 -23.26
CA LYS A 208 1.59 -19.18 -22.19
C LYS A 208 1.85 -17.73 -22.62
N GLU A 209 2.08 -17.48 -23.90
CA GLU A 209 2.26 -16.13 -24.45
C GLU A 209 0.99 -15.29 -24.26
N ILE A 210 -0.18 -15.82 -24.60
CA ILE A 210 -1.47 -15.12 -24.44
C ILE A 210 -1.78 -14.89 -22.98
N PHE A 211 -1.55 -15.91 -22.15
CA PHE A 211 -1.72 -15.79 -20.71
C PHE A 211 -0.87 -14.63 -20.17
N PHE A 212 0.41 -14.56 -20.57
CA PHE A 212 1.30 -13.48 -20.18
C PHE A 212 0.81 -12.11 -20.67
N ILE A 213 0.40 -11.99 -21.94
CA ILE A 213 -0.09 -10.74 -22.53
C ILE A 213 -1.32 -10.23 -21.76
N ILE A 214 -2.34 -11.07 -21.59
CA ILE A 214 -3.59 -10.69 -20.91
C ILE A 214 -3.33 -10.37 -19.44
N LEU A 215 -2.59 -11.23 -18.73
CA LEU A 215 -2.26 -10.99 -17.32
C LEU A 215 -1.50 -9.68 -17.14
N SER A 216 -0.48 -9.43 -17.97
CA SER A 216 0.32 -8.21 -17.88
C SER A 216 -0.51 -6.96 -18.17
N LEU A 217 -1.41 -6.98 -19.16
CA LEU A 217 -2.29 -5.84 -19.43
C LEU A 217 -3.21 -5.54 -18.24
N ILE A 218 -3.80 -6.59 -17.65
CA ILE A 218 -4.64 -6.43 -16.46
C ILE A 218 -3.81 -5.85 -15.32
N LEU A 219 -2.65 -6.41 -14.99
CA LEU A 219 -1.85 -5.94 -13.85
C LEU A 219 -1.29 -4.53 -14.03
N ILE A 220 -0.85 -4.14 -15.23
CA ILE A 220 -0.40 -2.76 -15.48
C ILE A 220 -1.59 -1.80 -15.29
N SER A 221 -2.80 -2.19 -15.73
CA SER A 221 -4.00 -1.36 -15.60
C SER A 221 -4.44 -1.11 -14.14
N LEU A 222 -3.95 -1.90 -13.18
CA LEU A 222 -4.22 -1.72 -11.75
C LEU A 222 -3.49 -0.52 -11.14
N SER A 223 -2.56 0.10 -11.88
CA SER A 223 -1.78 1.27 -11.45
C SER A 223 -2.02 2.46 -12.38
N GLU A 224 -2.16 3.67 -11.81
CA GLU A 224 -2.35 4.91 -12.55
C GLU A 224 -1.37 5.99 -12.09
N TYR A 225 -0.96 6.88 -13.01
CA TYR A 225 -0.07 8.01 -12.72
C TYR A 225 -0.85 9.15 -12.05
N ARG A 226 -1.06 9.04 -10.73
CA ARG A 226 -1.71 10.06 -9.91
C ARG A 226 -0.80 10.47 -8.75
N VAL A 227 -0.78 11.78 -8.45
CA VAL A 227 0.00 12.41 -7.37
C VAL A 227 -0.78 13.61 -6.80
N PRO A 228 -0.54 14.00 -5.53
CA PRO A 228 0.28 13.29 -4.53
C PRO A 228 -0.40 12.00 -4.03
N MET A 229 -1.73 11.95 -4.06
CA MET A 229 -2.50 10.78 -3.67
C MET A 229 -2.56 9.73 -4.79
N ASN A 230 -2.23 8.49 -4.46
CA ASN A 230 -2.35 7.34 -5.35
C ASN A 230 -3.08 6.18 -4.66
N PHE A 231 -4.41 6.18 -4.80
CA PHE A 231 -5.29 5.11 -4.30
C PHE A 231 -5.69 4.14 -5.42
N SER A 232 -4.77 3.88 -6.36
CA SER A 232 -4.92 2.80 -7.34
C SER A 232 -4.88 1.45 -6.63
N TYR A 233 -5.24 0.37 -7.33
CA TYR A 233 -5.14 -0.97 -6.74
C TYR A 233 -3.67 -1.30 -6.42
N PHE A 234 -2.78 -1.12 -7.40
CA PHE A 234 -1.35 -1.05 -7.15
C PHE A 234 -0.92 0.41 -7.08
N SER A 235 -0.65 0.87 -5.87
CA SER A 235 -0.05 2.16 -5.58
C SER A 235 1.48 2.09 -5.64
N TYR A 236 2.16 3.24 -5.69
CA TYR A 236 3.62 3.27 -5.64
C TYR A 236 4.20 2.64 -4.36
N ARG A 237 3.42 2.52 -3.29
CA ARG A 237 3.83 1.90 -2.01
C ARG A 237 3.98 0.38 -2.16
N ASP A 238 3.19 -0.23 -3.04
CA ASP A 238 3.16 -1.67 -3.29
C ASP A 238 4.38 -2.18 -4.07
N ILE A 239 5.29 -1.27 -4.47
CA ILE A 239 6.53 -1.62 -5.17
C ILE A 239 7.34 -2.68 -4.39
N PHE A 240 7.36 -2.59 -3.06
CA PHE A 240 8.04 -3.56 -2.21
C PHE A 240 7.35 -4.92 -2.18
N ILE A 241 6.01 -4.94 -2.19
CA ILE A 241 5.21 -6.18 -2.25
C ILE A 241 5.44 -6.86 -3.60
N ILE A 242 5.35 -6.12 -4.71
CA ILE A 242 5.58 -6.68 -6.05
C ILE A 242 7.01 -7.20 -6.19
N LEU A 243 8.01 -6.45 -5.73
CA LEU A 243 9.41 -6.90 -5.72
C LEU A 243 9.58 -8.17 -4.88
N PHE A 244 9.02 -8.21 -3.68
CA PHE A 244 9.05 -9.40 -2.82
C PHE A 244 8.43 -10.60 -3.56
N LEU A 245 7.25 -10.45 -4.15
CA LEU A 245 6.55 -11.51 -4.88
C LEU A 245 7.30 -12.02 -6.11
N ILE A 246 8.09 -11.19 -6.79
CA ILE A 246 8.97 -11.64 -7.91
C ILE A 246 10.03 -12.62 -7.40
N PHE A 247 10.73 -12.28 -6.32
CA PHE A 247 11.77 -13.17 -5.77
C PHE A 247 11.16 -14.38 -5.07
N PHE A 248 10.06 -14.17 -4.35
CA PHE A 248 9.32 -15.21 -3.64
C PHE A 248 8.76 -16.24 -4.62
N SER A 249 8.11 -15.84 -5.71
CA SER A 249 7.67 -16.77 -6.75
C SER A 249 8.83 -17.58 -7.34
N LYS A 250 10.01 -16.96 -7.53
CA LYS A 250 11.21 -17.66 -8.02
C LYS A 250 11.73 -18.74 -7.05
N ILE A 251 11.60 -18.55 -5.73
CA ILE A 251 11.91 -19.58 -4.72
C ILE A 251 11.05 -20.83 -4.96
N TYR A 252 9.74 -20.66 -5.16
CA TYR A 252 8.84 -21.78 -5.43
C TYR A 252 9.02 -22.38 -6.82
N LEU A 253 9.42 -21.60 -7.83
CA LEU A 253 9.77 -22.15 -9.15
C LEU A 253 11.05 -23.00 -9.12
N MET A 254 11.93 -22.80 -8.13
CA MET A 254 13.24 -23.44 -8.00
C MET A 254 13.41 -24.26 -6.71
N ASN A 255 12.31 -24.69 -6.09
CA ASN A 255 12.31 -25.56 -4.90
C ASN A 255 13.17 -25.05 -3.72
N GLY A 256 13.18 -23.73 -3.51
CA GLY A 256 13.97 -23.08 -2.44
C GLY A 256 15.44 -22.84 -2.78
N SER A 257 15.98 -23.50 -3.80
CA SER A 257 17.43 -23.53 -4.09
C SER A 257 18.01 -22.26 -4.73
N ASN A 258 17.29 -21.12 -4.70
CA ASN A 258 17.76 -19.87 -5.29
C ASN A 258 18.35 -18.93 -4.24
N THR A 259 19.68 -18.97 -4.08
CA THR A 259 20.43 -18.10 -3.14
C THR A 259 20.12 -16.62 -3.34
N ILE A 260 20.07 -16.13 -4.59
CA ILE A 260 19.81 -14.71 -4.87
C ILE A 260 18.40 -14.33 -4.39
N SER A 261 17.40 -15.15 -4.70
CA SER A 261 16.04 -14.89 -4.20
C SER A 261 15.96 -14.94 -2.68
N ASN A 262 16.63 -15.90 -2.04
CA ASN A 262 16.68 -16.03 -0.58
C ASN A 262 17.30 -14.78 0.07
N ILE A 263 18.33 -14.19 -0.55
CA ILE A 263 18.89 -12.91 -0.11
C ILE A 263 17.84 -11.80 -0.23
N PHE A 264 17.24 -11.64 -1.40
CA PHE A 264 16.28 -10.55 -1.64
C PHE A 264 15.03 -10.63 -0.76
N ILE A 265 14.49 -11.82 -0.46
CA ILE A 265 13.35 -11.93 0.47
C ILE A 265 13.72 -11.61 1.92
N GLY A 266 15.01 -11.61 2.29
CA GLY A 266 15.49 -11.08 3.58
C GLY A 266 15.73 -9.56 3.57
N VAL A 267 16.24 -9.02 2.46
CA VAL A 267 16.53 -7.59 2.30
C VAL A 267 15.24 -6.76 2.16
N ILE A 268 14.32 -7.17 1.28
CA ILE A 268 13.15 -6.37 0.88
C ILE A 268 12.25 -6.01 2.08
N PRO A 269 11.87 -6.94 2.98
CA PRO A 269 11.01 -6.60 4.12
C PRO A 269 11.65 -5.58 5.07
N SER A 270 12.98 -5.61 5.22
CA SER A 270 13.71 -4.64 6.06
C SER A 270 13.66 -3.22 5.48
N ILE A 271 13.94 -3.09 4.19
CA ILE A 271 13.84 -1.80 3.48
C ILE A 271 12.38 -1.34 3.46
N ALA A 272 11.44 -2.26 3.19
CA ALA A 272 10.02 -1.97 3.18
C ALA A 272 9.55 -1.45 4.54
N LEU A 273 9.98 -2.04 5.65
CA LEU A 273 9.61 -1.58 7.00
C LEU A 273 10.09 -0.16 7.27
N LEU A 274 11.34 0.16 6.89
CA LEU A 274 11.86 1.52 7.01
C LEU A 274 11.07 2.51 6.16
N MET A 275 10.68 2.13 4.94
CA MET A 275 10.02 3.02 3.98
C MET A 275 8.50 3.16 4.23
N HIS A 276 7.82 2.05 4.50
CA HIS A 276 6.37 1.92 4.71
C HIS A 276 6.11 0.92 5.85
N ILE A 277 5.80 1.45 7.04
CA ILE A 277 5.68 0.67 8.28
C ILE A 277 4.72 -0.53 8.14
N ASP A 278 3.53 -0.30 7.57
CA ASP A 278 2.51 -1.33 7.35
C ASP A 278 3.00 -2.43 6.39
N THR A 279 3.51 -2.03 5.23
CA THR A 279 3.96 -2.91 4.16
C THR A 279 5.10 -3.81 4.63
N GLY A 280 6.09 -3.25 5.31
CA GLY A 280 7.17 -4.04 5.89
C GLY A 280 6.68 -5.03 6.94
N THR A 281 5.72 -4.61 7.79
CA THR A 281 5.12 -5.49 8.80
C THR A 281 4.44 -6.70 8.17
N PHE A 282 3.61 -6.49 7.14
CA PHE A 282 2.96 -7.61 6.43
C PHE A 282 3.98 -8.57 5.79
N LEU A 283 5.03 -8.03 5.16
CA LEU A 283 6.07 -8.85 4.55
C LEU A 283 6.90 -9.63 5.58
N TYR A 284 7.17 -9.06 6.76
CA TYR A 284 7.84 -9.77 7.85
C TYR A 284 6.98 -10.92 8.40
N VAL A 285 5.68 -10.70 8.59
CA VAL A 285 4.74 -11.76 9.02
C VAL A 285 4.73 -12.91 8.00
N LEU A 286 4.68 -12.61 6.71
CA LEU A 286 4.77 -13.61 5.65
C LEU A 286 6.13 -14.33 5.64
N LEU A 287 7.23 -13.61 5.86
CA LEU A 287 8.58 -14.17 5.91
C LEU A 287 8.75 -15.14 7.08
N ILE A 288 8.21 -14.82 8.25
CA ILE A 288 8.21 -15.71 9.42
C ILE A 288 7.47 -17.01 9.10
N LEU A 289 6.28 -16.92 8.47
CA LEU A 289 5.53 -18.09 8.02
C LEU A 289 6.34 -18.93 7.02
N HIS A 290 7.07 -18.27 6.11
CA HIS A 290 7.92 -18.95 5.13
C HIS A 290 9.12 -19.65 5.80
N ILE A 291 9.77 -19.02 6.78
CA ILE A 291 10.86 -19.63 7.56
C ILE A 291 10.34 -20.88 8.28
N PHE A 292 9.17 -20.83 8.90
CA PHE A 292 8.56 -22.01 9.51
C PHE A 292 8.32 -23.14 8.49
N PHE A 293 7.86 -22.79 7.29
CA PHE A 293 7.72 -23.75 6.19
C PHE A 293 9.05 -24.36 5.74
N LEU A 294 10.13 -23.56 5.70
CA LEU A 294 11.49 -24.06 5.42
C LEU A 294 12.01 -25.00 6.52
N VAL A 295 11.69 -24.73 7.79
CA VAL A 295 12.04 -25.60 8.94
C VAL A 295 11.40 -26.97 8.79
N ILE A 296 10.09 -27.03 8.48
CA ILE A 296 9.37 -28.30 8.23
C ILE A 296 10.04 -29.08 7.10
N ASN A 297 10.55 -28.36 6.09
CA ASN A 297 11.21 -28.93 4.92
C ASN A 297 12.72 -29.18 5.11
N LYS A 298 13.26 -28.95 6.32
CA LYS A 298 14.69 -29.12 6.67
C LYS A 298 15.63 -28.30 5.76
N LYS A 299 15.20 -27.13 5.31
CA LYS A 299 15.93 -26.21 4.42
C LYS A 299 16.76 -25.18 5.23
N LEU A 300 17.72 -25.68 6.02
CA LEU A 300 18.47 -24.86 6.99
C LEU A 300 19.41 -23.83 6.33
N ASN A 301 20.02 -24.17 5.19
CA ASN A 301 20.92 -23.26 4.48
C ASN A 301 20.17 -22.04 3.95
N GLU A 302 18.97 -22.25 3.41
CA GLU A 302 18.09 -21.19 2.93
C GLU A 302 17.67 -20.26 4.09
N ILE A 303 17.33 -20.84 5.25
CA ILE A 303 17.02 -20.06 6.46
C ILE A 303 18.22 -19.21 6.87
N LEU A 304 19.42 -19.80 6.92
CA LEU A 304 20.65 -19.08 7.31
C LEU A 304 20.92 -17.89 6.36
N ILE A 305 20.76 -18.08 5.06
CA ILE A 305 20.93 -17.02 4.06
C ILE A 305 19.93 -15.88 4.29
N ILE A 306 18.66 -16.20 4.54
CA ILE A 306 17.62 -15.19 4.80
C ILE A 306 17.95 -14.40 6.07
N LEU A 307 18.25 -15.09 7.18
CA LEU A 307 18.56 -14.45 8.46
C LEU A 307 19.82 -13.58 8.39
N LEU A 308 20.87 -14.06 7.72
CA LEU A 308 22.09 -13.29 7.49
C LEU A 308 21.81 -12.04 6.65
N SER A 309 20.93 -12.15 5.64
CA SER A 309 20.56 -11.01 4.80
C SER A 309 19.79 -9.94 5.57
N ILE A 310 18.88 -10.35 6.48
CA ILE A 310 18.20 -9.42 7.40
C ILE A 310 19.24 -8.72 8.30
N PHE A 311 20.13 -9.48 8.93
CA PHE A 311 21.15 -8.95 9.83
C PHE A 311 22.09 -7.95 9.12
N ILE A 312 22.59 -8.29 7.93
CA ILE A 312 23.44 -7.41 7.13
C ILE A 312 22.69 -6.14 6.74
N THR A 313 21.42 -6.25 6.34
CA THR A 313 20.61 -5.08 5.96
C THR A 313 20.45 -4.12 7.13
N TRP A 314 20.08 -4.61 8.31
CA TRP A 314 19.95 -3.76 9.50
C TRP A 314 21.28 -3.19 9.99
N SER A 315 22.36 -3.96 9.91
CA SER A 315 23.71 -3.47 10.23
C SER A 315 24.13 -2.34 9.30
N PHE A 316 23.81 -2.46 8.01
CA PHE A 316 24.07 -1.43 7.01
C PHE A 316 23.21 -0.18 7.24
N LEU A 317 21.91 -0.34 7.53
CA LEU A 317 21.03 0.77 7.87
C LEU A 317 21.49 1.49 9.15
N LEU A 318 21.92 0.75 10.16
CA LEU A 318 22.47 1.30 11.40
C LEU A 318 23.75 2.10 11.13
N PHE A 319 24.62 1.62 10.23
CA PHE A 319 25.82 2.33 9.82
C PHE A 319 25.53 3.64 9.07
N ILE A 320 24.53 3.65 8.18
CA ILE A 320 24.18 4.85 7.39
C ILE A 320 23.43 5.89 8.22
N LEU A 321 22.40 5.46 8.94
CA LEU A 321 21.48 6.37 9.63
C LEU A 321 21.97 6.71 11.05
N GLY A 322 22.74 5.82 11.66
CA GLY A 322 23.16 5.95 13.05
C GLY A 322 22.13 5.42 14.04
N TYR A 323 22.61 5.07 15.23
CA TYR A 323 21.81 4.42 16.28
C TYR A 323 20.60 5.26 16.71
N ASN A 324 20.79 6.56 16.95
CA ASN A 324 19.72 7.42 17.46
C ASN A 324 18.56 7.56 16.45
N GLU A 325 18.85 7.62 15.15
CA GLU A 325 17.83 7.70 14.10
C GLU A 325 17.00 6.40 14.04
N ILE A 326 17.66 5.24 14.10
CA ILE A 326 16.98 3.94 14.09
C ILE A 326 16.09 3.77 15.33
N ILE A 327 16.56 4.14 16.52
CA ILE A 327 15.74 4.05 17.75
C ILE A 327 14.51 4.96 17.66
N ASN A 328 14.66 6.21 17.21
CA ASN A 328 13.53 7.12 17.05
C ASN A 328 12.54 6.62 15.98
N PHE A 329 13.05 6.06 14.87
CA PHE A 329 12.22 5.39 13.88
C PHE A 329 11.42 4.24 14.47
N LEU A 330 12.05 3.33 15.22
CA LEU A 330 11.38 2.18 15.81
C LEU A 330 10.31 2.60 16.84
N GLN A 331 10.60 3.59 17.67
CA GLN A 331 9.64 4.16 18.62
C GLN A 331 8.44 4.78 17.90
N ASN A 332 8.70 5.53 16.82
CA ASN A 332 7.65 6.07 15.97
C ASN A 332 6.80 4.95 15.36
N ALA A 333 7.45 3.96 14.70
CA ALA A 333 6.77 2.85 14.05
C ALA A 333 5.88 2.05 15.01
N ILE A 334 6.36 1.75 16.22
CA ILE A 334 5.55 1.10 17.27
C ILE A 334 4.34 1.96 17.63
N THR A 335 4.53 3.26 17.80
CA THR A 335 3.43 4.16 18.15
C THR A 335 2.40 4.27 17.04
N ILE A 336 2.82 4.33 15.77
CA ILE A 336 1.91 4.31 14.63
C ILE A 336 1.12 3.00 14.61
N ILE A 337 1.78 1.84 14.69
CA ILE A 337 1.10 0.53 14.70
C ILE A 337 0.03 0.44 15.81
N LEU A 338 0.33 1.01 16.98
CA LEU A 338 -0.56 0.97 18.15
C LEU A 338 -1.65 2.05 18.15
N SER A 339 -1.47 3.16 17.44
CA SER A 339 -2.37 4.33 17.56
C SER A 339 -3.13 4.67 16.29
N MET A 340 -2.69 4.20 15.11
CA MET A 340 -3.21 4.66 13.83
C MET A 340 -4.72 4.39 13.68
N ASP A 341 -5.17 3.17 13.98
CA ASP A 341 -6.60 2.80 13.93
C ASP A 341 -7.46 3.75 14.79
N TYR A 342 -6.98 4.18 15.96
CA TYR A 342 -7.69 5.14 16.82
C TYR A 342 -7.70 6.56 16.25
N LEU A 343 -6.61 6.97 15.61
CA LEU A 343 -6.43 8.32 15.07
C LEU A 343 -7.37 8.62 13.90
N HIS A 344 -7.48 7.68 12.96
CA HIS A 344 -8.15 7.93 11.67
C HIS A 344 -9.07 6.78 11.23
N GLY A 345 -9.38 5.84 12.13
CA GLY A 345 -10.18 4.68 11.74
C GLY A 345 -11.62 5.03 11.39
N ILE A 346 -12.22 4.16 10.57
CA ILE A 346 -13.61 4.27 10.12
C ILE A 346 -14.20 2.86 10.12
N ALA A 347 -15.37 2.71 10.75
CA ALA A 347 -16.07 1.44 10.88
C ALA A 347 -16.36 0.81 9.51
N TYR A 348 -16.16 -0.50 9.42
CA TYR A 348 -16.37 -1.25 8.19
C TYR A 348 -17.86 -1.39 7.87
N PRO A 349 -18.31 -1.04 6.65
CA PRO A 349 -19.71 -1.19 6.28
C PRO A 349 -20.18 -2.64 6.33
N ASP A 350 -21.35 -2.89 6.91
CA ASP A 350 -21.90 -4.24 7.00
C ASP A 350 -22.12 -4.86 5.61
N PRO A 351 -21.67 -6.11 5.38
CA PRO A 351 -21.78 -6.76 4.08
C PRO A 351 -23.24 -6.95 3.67
N PHE A 352 -23.56 -6.63 2.42
CA PHE A 352 -24.88 -6.72 1.80
C PHE A 352 -25.95 -5.77 2.36
N THR A 353 -26.08 -5.64 3.67
CA THR A 353 -27.14 -4.85 4.33
C THR A 353 -26.90 -3.35 4.18
N SER A 354 -25.66 -2.88 4.26
CA SER A 354 -25.32 -1.46 4.18
C SER A 354 -25.17 -0.92 2.75
N ILE A 355 -25.47 -1.71 1.70
CA ILE A 355 -25.22 -1.34 0.29
C ILE A 355 -25.95 -0.05 -0.11
N PHE A 356 -27.17 0.16 0.39
CA PHE A 356 -27.99 1.33 0.04
C PHE A 356 -27.85 2.48 1.05
N ASP A 357 -27.43 2.18 2.28
CA ASP A 357 -27.39 3.16 3.38
C ASP A 357 -26.00 3.75 3.60
N ASN A 358 -24.94 3.05 3.18
CA ASN A 358 -23.56 3.49 3.32
C ASN A 358 -22.92 3.69 1.93
N LYS A 359 -22.37 4.90 1.69
CA LYS A 359 -21.67 5.25 0.44
C LYS A 359 -20.56 4.26 0.03
N ASN A 360 -19.99 3.54 1.00
CA ASN A 360 -18.95 2.55 0.80
C ASN A 360 -19.44 1.10 0.88
N GLY A 361 -20.72 0.85 1.23
CA GLY A 361 -21.29 -0.48 1.47
C GLY A 361 -21.16 -1.43 0.28
N MET A 362 -21.43 -0.96 -0.93
CA MET A 362 -21.23 -1.75 -2.16
C MET A 362 -19.77 -2.15 -2.37
N ARG A 363 -18.84 -1.21 -2.14
CA ARG A 363 -17.41 -1.46 -2.31
C ARG A 363 -16.87 -2.42 -1.26
N ALA A 364 -17.28 -2.24 0.00
CA ALA A 364 -16.95 -3.10 1.12
C ALA A 364 -17.43 -4.54 0.88
N THR A 365 -18.68 -4.73 0.44
CA THR A 365 -19.24 -6.04 0.11
C THR A 365 -18.47 -6.70 -1.03
N ARG A 366 -18.19 -5.96 -2.11
CA ARG A 366 -17.39 -6.48 -3.24
C ARG A 366 -15.99 -6.89 -2.81
N GLY A 367 -15.35 -6.12 -1.93
CA GLY A 367 -14.01 -6.45 -1.43
C GLY A 367 -13.99 -7.78 -0.66
N LEU A 368 -14.96 -7.98 0.24
CA LEU A 368 -15.10 -9.25 0.95
C LEU A 368 -15.37 -10.41 -0.01
N LEU A 369 -16.22 -10.23 -1.02
CA LEU A 369 -16.49 -11.26 -2.03
C LEU A 369 -15.26 -11.59 -2.89
N LEU A 370 -14.44 -10.60 -3.25
CA LEU A 370 -13.16 -10.82 -3.93
C LEU A 370 -12.21 -11.64 -3.07
N GLN A 371 -12.14 -11.34 -1.77
CA GLN A 371 -11.35 -12.13 -0.82
C GLN A 371 -11.86 -13.56 -0.69
N VAL A 372 -13.18 -13.76 -0.53
CA VAL A 372 -13.79 -15.10 -0.44
C VAL A 372 -13.48 -15.91 -1.70
N THR A 373 -13.73 -15.34 -2.89
CA THR A 373 -13.49 -16.03 -4.16
C THR A 373 -12.01 -16.36 -4.40
N ALA A 374 -11.09 -15.46 -4.03
CA ALA A 374 -9.65 -15.75 -4.04
C ALA A 374 -9.32 -16.95 -3.16
N GLY A 375 -9.84 -16.97 -1.93
CA GLY A 375 -9.65 -18.08 -1.00
C GLY A 375 -10.25 -19.39 -1.51
N LEU A 376 -11.46 -19.35 -2.07
CA LEU A 376 -12.13 -20.54 -2.61
C LEU A 376 -11.30 -21.16 -3.75
N PHE A 377 -10.76 -20.35 -4.67
CA PHE A 377 -9.88 -20.84 -5.73
C PHE A 377 -8.62 -21.51 -5.18
N VAL A 378 -7.97 -20.87 -4.19
CA VAL A 378 -6.75 -21.38 -3.58
C VAL A 378 -7.01 -22.70 -2.84
N VAL A 379 -8.05 -22.75 -2.00
CA VAL A 379 -8.43 -23.95 -1.23
C VAL A 379 -8.82 -25.09 -2.17
N TYR A 380 -9.67 -24.84 -3.15
CA TYR A 380 -10.10 -25.84 -4.14
C TYR A 380 -8.91 -26.46 -4.87
N HIS A 381 -8.02 -25.62 -5.43
CA HIS A 381 -6.87 -26.12 -6.17
C HIS A 381 -5.79 -26.73 -5.30
N PHE A 382 -5.65 -26.31 -4.04
CA PHE A 382 -4.72 -26.91 -3.10
C PHE A 382 -5.10 -28.36 -2.77
N LEU A 383 -6.37 -28.61 -2.47
CA LEU A 383 -6.87 -29.91 -2.01
C LEU A 383 -7.03 -30.94 -3.13
N ILE A 384 -7.56 -30.51 -4.28
CA ILE A 384 -7.86 -31.43 -5.36
C ILE A 384 -6.58 -31.96 -6.01
N ASN A 385 -6.54 -33.27 -6.16
CA ASN A 385 -5.45 -33.99 -6.81
C ASN A 385 -5.51 -33.85 -8.34
N SER A 386 -5.50 -32.61 -8.82
CA SER A 386 -5.35 -32.31 -10.24
C SER A 386 -3.88 -32.19 -10.61
N LYS A 387 -3.54 -32.68 -11.81
CA LYS A 387 -2.25 -32.45 -12.49
C LYS A 387 -2.13 -31.04 -13.08
N ASN A 388 -3.18 -30.22 -12.97
CA ASN A 388 -3.24 -28.89 -13.56
C ASN A 388 -2.15 -27.96 -13.02
N TYR A 389 -1.91 -27.97 -11.71
CA TYR A 389 -0.92 -27.10 -11.09
C TYR A 389 0.12 -27.91 -10.33
N SER A 390 1.38 -27.49 -10.48
CA SER A 390 2.48 -28.03 -9.68
C SER A 390 2.20 -27.84 -8.18
N LYS A 391 2.82 -28.67 -7.35
CA LYS A 391 2.70 -28.51 -5.90
C LYS A 391 3.28 -27.16 -5.43
N ASN A 392 4.39 -26.73 -6.02
CA ASN A 392 5.00 -25.42 -5.75
C ASN A 392 4.05 -24.26 -5.99
N SER A 393 3.41 -24.23 -7.15
CA SER A 393 2.47 -23.16 -7.48
C SER A 393 1.33 -23.13 -6.47
N LYS A 394 0.81 -24.29 -6.06
CA LYS A 394 -0.28 -24.35 -5.06
C LYS A 394 0.16 -23.77 -3.71
N ILE A 395 1.37 -24.12 -3.25
CA ILE A 395 1.91 -23.58 -1.99
C ILE A 395 2.15 -22.07 -2.10
N PHE A 396 2.75 -21.60 -3.20
CA PHE A 396 2.92 -20.16 -3.46
C PHE A 396 1.59 -19.40 -3.36
N PHE A 397 0.51 -19.93 -3.96
CA PHE A 397 -0.81 -19.28 -3.89
C PHE A 397 -1.43 -19.28 -2.49
N ILE A 398 -1.08 -20.23 -1.60
CA ILE A 398 -1.46 -20.16 -0.18
C ILE A 398 -0.77 -18.99 0.50
N PHE A 399 0.54 -18.85 0.30
CA PHE A 399 1.29 -17.71 0.87
C PHE A 399 0.78 -16.38 0.29
N LEU A 400 0.47 -16.32 -1.00
CA LEU A 400 -0.10 -15.14 -1.64
C LEU A 400 -1.49 -14.80 -1.08
N PHE A 401 -2.35 -15.80 -0.86
CA PHE A 401 -3.65 -15.60 -0.22
C PHE A 401 -3.53 -15.17 1.23
N PHE A 402 -2.58 -15.73 1.98
CA PHE A 402 -2.29 -15.31 3.35
C PHE A 402 -1.81 -13.86 3.40
N LEU A 403 -0.90 -13.44 2.51
CA LEU A 403 -0.46 -12.05 2.39
C LEU A 403 -1.65 -11.12 2.09
N SER A 404 -2.48 -11.51 1.12
CA SER A 404 -3.74 -10.81 0.79
C SER A 404 -4.66 -10.67 2.00
N PHE A 405 -4.81 -11.73 2.79
CA PHE A 405 -5.68 -11.76 3.96
C PHE A 405 -5.22 -10.79 5.06
N ILE A 406 -3.91 -10.77 5.36
CA ILE A 406 -3.38 -9.86 6.39
C ILE A 406 -3.34 -8.40 5.93
N MET A 407 -3.05 -8.14 4.64
CA MET A 407 -3.03 -6.79 4.08
C MET A 407 -4.41 -6.13 4.09
N TYR A 408 -5.49 -6.94 4.08
CA TYR A 408 -6.86 -6.41 4.18
C TYR A 408 -7.11 -5.65 5.50
N LYS A 409 -6.23 -5.78 6.51
CA LYS A 409 -6.25 -4.97 7.73
C LYS A 409 -6.23 -3.47 7.44
N ASN A 410 -5.60 -3.02 6.35
CA ASN A 410 -5.63 -1.60 5.97
C ASN A 410 -7.06 -1.11 5.68
N ALA A 411 -7.89 -1.91 5.01
CA ALA A 411 -9.30 -1.60 4.78
C ALA A 411 -10.15 -1.67 6.05
N LEU A 412 -9.78 -2.52 7.02
CA LEU A 412 -10.49 -2.67 8.29
C LEU A 412 -10.13 -1.56 9.29
N GLY A 413 -8.88 -1.08 9.25
CA GLY A 413 -8.42 0.05 10.05
C GLY A 413 -9.08 1.35 9.60
N ARG A 414 -9.19 1.57 8.28
CA ARG A 414 -9.89 2.72 7.69
C ARG A 414 -10.78 2.32 6.52
N SER A 415 -12.09 2.20 6.77
CA SER A 415 -13.05 1.64 5.80
C SER A 415 -13.64 2.65 4.81
N ASP A 416 -12.81 3.54 4.27
CA ASP A 416 -13.24 4.45 3.21
C ASP A 416 -13.08 3.85 1.80
N SER A 417 -13.54 4.58 0.79
CA SER A 417 -13.50 4.15 -0.60
C SER A 417 -12.11 3.81 -1.11
N TYR A 418 -11.09 4.49 -0.60
CA TYR A 418 -9.74 4.44 -1.10
C TYR A 418 -8.99 3.25 -0.51
N HIS A 419 -9.05 3.10 0.81
CA HIS A 419 -8.37 2.03 1.54
C HIS A 419 -9.00 0.66 1.25
N ILE A 420 -10.33 0.57 1.10
CA ILE A 420 -10.98 -0.65 0.61
C ILE A 420 -10.52 -0.98 -0.81
N ARG A 421 -10.41 0.01 -1.71
CA ARG A 421 -9.95 -0.24 -3.09
C ARG A 421 -8.52 -0.78 -3.10
N MET A 422 -7.60 -0.14 -2.39
CA MET A 422 -6.18 -0.55 -2.34
C MET A 422 -6.02 -1.97 -1.78
N SER A 423 -6.80 -2.33 -0.76
CA SER A 423 -6.71 -3.65 -0.13
C SER A 423 -7.28 -4.81 -0.97
N ASN A 424 -7.81 -4.53 -2.16
CA ASN A 424 -8.35 -5.54 -3.09
C ASN A 424 -7.39 -5.95 -4.19
N ASP A 425 -6.16 -5.43 -4.19
CA ASP A 425 -5.12 -5.66 -5.18
C ASP A 425 -4.71 -7.14 -5.32
N LEU A 426 -4.29 -7.79 -4.24
CA LEU A 426 -3.88 -9.20 -4.23
C LEU A 426 -5.06 -10.17 -4.41
N PRO A 427 -6.26 -9.95 -3.82
CA PRO A 427 -7.45 -10.72 -4.17
C PRO A 427 -7.76 -10.70 -5.67
N ILE A 428 -7.67 -9.53 -6.31
CA ILE A 428 -7.87 -9.39 -7.75
C ILE A 428 -6.81 -10.17 -8.51
N LEU A 429 -5.53 -10.06 -8.14
CA LEU A 429 -4.43 -10.82 -8.75
C LEU A 429 -4.71 -12.34 -8.73
N ILE A 430 -5.11 -12.88 -7.58
CA ILE A 430 -5.41 -14.31 -7.40
C ILE A 430 -6.60 -14.72 -8.29
N ASN A 431 -7.72 -13.99 -8.21
CA ASN A 431 -8.91 -14.27 -9.00
C ASN A 431 -8.61 -14.23 -10.50
N VAL A 432 -7.94 -13.18 -10.97
CA VAL A 432 -7.55 -13.02 -12.38
C VAL A 432 -6.67 -14.18 -12.84
N PHE A 433 -5.68 -14.60 -12.04
CA PHE A 433 -4.81 -15.71 -12.39
C PHE A 433 -5.61 -17.01 -12.64
N PHE A 434 -6.51 -17.38 -11.73
CA PHE A 434 -7.27 -18.62 -11.83
C PHE A 434 -8.34 -18.55 -12.92
N LEU A 435 -9.08 -17.44 -13.03
CA LEU A 435 -10.07 -17.23 -14.09
C LEU A 435 -9.41 -17.25 -15.47
N LEU A 436 -8.26 -16.61 -15.63
CA LEU A 436 -7.56 -16.59 -16.91
C LEU A 436 -7.08 -18.00 -17.32
N ASN A 437 -6.55 -18.78 -16.37
CA ASN A 437 -6.22 -20.19 -16.62
C ASN A 437 -7.46 -20.98 -17.05
N PHE A 438 -8.58 -20.79 -16.35
CA PHE A 438 -9.84 -21.48 -16.64
C PHE A 438 -10.35 -21.17 -18.05
N PHE A 439 -10.50 -19.89 -18.39
CA PHE A 439 -11.02 -19.47 -19.69
C PHE A 439 -10.10 -19.90 -20.84
N LEU A 440 -8.79 -19.71 -20.72
CA LEU A 440 -7.86 -20.10 -21.78
C LEU A 440 -7.84 -21.61 -21.99
N LYS A 441 -7.88 -22.43 -20.93
CA LYS A 441 -8.01 -23.89 -21.08
C LYS A 441 -9.31 -24.27 -21.77
N PHE A 442 -10.42 -23.65 -21.39
CA PHE A 442 -11.71 -23.88 -22.04
C PHE A 442 -11.63 -23.61 -23.55
N PHE A 443 -11.00 -22.52 -23.97
CA PHE A 443 -10.79 -22.20 -25.39
C PHE A 443 -9.82 -23.16 -26.09
N GLU A 444 -8.74 -23.57 -25.42
CA GLU A 444 -7.76 -24.54 -25.97
C GLU A 444 -8.40 -25.93 -26.20
N GLU A 445 -9.27 -26.38 -25.30
CA GLU A 445 -9.91 -27.69 -25.38
C GLU A 445 -11.11 -27.70 -26.34
N LYS A 446 -11.96 -26.66 -26.31
CA LYS A 446 -13.20 -26.61 -27.09
C LYS A 446 -13.01 -26.06 -28.49
N ILE A 447 -12.21 -25.01 -28.65
CA ILE A 447 -12.03 -24.30 -29.92
C ILE A 447 -10.74 -24.78 -30.65
N LYS A 448 -9.90 -25.60 -29.99
CA LYS A 448 -8.58 -26.02 -30.51
C LYS A 448 -7.71 -24.83 -30.94
N LEU A 449 -7.83 -23.73 -30.20
CA LEU A 449 -7.14 -22.49 -30.52
C LEU A 449 -5.62 -22.65 -30.29
N GLN A 450 -4.87 -22.96 -31.34
CA GLN A 450 -3.40 -22.84 -31.35
C GLN A 450 -3.03 -21.56 -32.07
N LEU A 451 -2.66 -20.53 -31.29
CA LEU A 451 -2.26 -19.24 -31.86
C LEU A 451 -0.76 -19.26 -32.15
N ASN A 452 -0.40 -19.02 -33.40
CA ASN A 452 0.99 -18.82 -33.78
C ASN A 452 1.52 -17.51 -33.19
N HIS A 453 2.83 -17.42 -33.00
CA HIS A 453 3.55 -16.28 -32.45
C HIS A 453 3.21 -14.94 -33.14
N VAL A 454 3.01 -14.94 -34.47
CA VAL A 454 2.61 -13.73 -35.21
C VAL A 454 1.25 -13.22 -34.74
N VAL A 455 0.27 -14.10 -34.53
CA VAL A 455 -1.06 -13.69 -34.04
C VAL A 455 -0.97 -13.19 -32.60
N ALA A 456 -0.13 -13.80 -31.77
CA ALA A 456 0.13 -13.29 -30.42
C ALA A 456 0.78 -11.90 -30.43
N ILE A 457 1.68 -11.59 -31.38
CA ILE A 457 2.22 -10.24 -31.59
C ILE A 457 1.10 -9.27 -31.98
N CYS A 458 0.31 -9.59 -33.02
CA CYS A 458 -0.80 -8.72 -33.45
C CYS A 458 -1.78 -8.47 -32.31
N PHE A 459 -2.12 -9.51 -31.53
CA PHE A 459 -2.97 -9.39 -30.36
C PHE A 459 -2.36 -8.50 -29.28
N ALA A 460 -1.06 -8.66 -28.96
CA ALA A 460 -0.36 -7.84 -27.99
C ALA A 460 -0.33 -6.35 -28.41
N VAL A 461 0.00 -6.06 -29.67
CA VAL A 461 0.02 -4.70 -30.21
C VAL A 461 -1.39 -4.10 -30.19
N LEU A 462 -2.38 -4.82 -30.72
CA LEU A 462 -3.77 -4.34 -30.77
C LEU A 462 -4.32 -4.09 -29.36
N SER A 463 -4.17 -5.04 -28.44
CA SER A 463 -4.67 -4.90 -27.07
C SER A 463 -3.98 -3.78 -26.31
N PHE A 464 -2.66 -3.60 -26.47
CA PHE A 464 -1.95 -2.47 -25.88
C PHE A 464 -2.44 -1.15 -26.47
N THR A 465 -2.52 -1.02 -27.79
CA THR A 465 -3.03 0.20 -28.44
C THR A 465 -4.44 0.55 -27.97
N LEU A 466 -5.37 -0.40 -27.96
CA LEU A 466 -6.74 -0.16 -27.48
C LEU A 466 -6.79 0.31 -26.01
N THR A 467 -5.90 -0.21 -25.16
CA THR A 467 -5.90 0.11 -23.73
C THR A 467 -5.23 1.46 -23.44
N TYR A 468 -4.23 1.87 -24.22
CA TYR A 468 -3.35 2.99 -23.87
C TYR A 468 -3.37 4.15 -24.87
N ILE A 469 -3.94 4.03 -26.06
CA ILE A 469 -3.94 5.13 -27.05
C ILE A 469 -4.60 6.41 -26.52
N GLN A 470 -5.63 6.29 -25.67
CA GLN A 470 -6.29 7.44 -25.04
C GLN A 470 -5.45 8.09 -23.93
N LYS A 471 -4.43 7.41 -23.42
CA LYS A 471 -3.57 7.88 -22.32
C LYS A 471 -2.26 8.48 -22.83
N VAL A 472 -1.93 8.27 -24.10
CA VAL A 472 -0.66 8.68 -24.71
C VAL A 472 -0.88 9.99 -25.47
N ASP A 473 -0.22 11.07 -25.04
CA ASP A 473 -0.12 12.30 -25.82
C ASP A 473 1.20 12.31 -26.59
N PHE A 474 1.14 11.96 -27.87
CA PHE A 474 2.31 11.92 -28.75
C PHE A 474 2.99 13.29 -28.91
N LYS A 475 2.30 14.42 -28.66
CA LYS A 475 2.94 15.75 -28.68
C LYS A 475 3.98 15.89 -27.57
N ASN A 476 3.73 15.27 -26.41
CA ASN A 476 4.66 15.29 -25.29
C ASN A 476 5.98 14.59 -25.61
N LEU A 477 5.98 13.55 -26.45
CA LEU A 477 7.19 12.83 -26.84
C LEU A 477 8.21 13.71 -27.58
N THR A 478 7.74 14.67 -28.38
CA THR A 478 8.63 15.59 -29.12
C THR A 478 9.16 16.73 -28.25
N SER A 479 8.52 16.98 -27.09
CA SER A 479 8.79 18.13 -26.23
C SER A 479 9.25 17.75 -24.81
N ILE A 480 9.63 16.48 -24.59
CA ILE A 480 10.00 15.91 -23.27
C ILE A 480 10.96 16.82 -22.50
N LYS A 481 12.12 17.14 -23.09
CA LYS A 481 13.16 17.94 -22.41
C LYS A 481 12.62 19.29 -21.91
N ASN A 482 11.83 19.98 -22.75
CA ASN A 482 11.26 21.28 -22.42
C ASN A 482 10.17 21.16 -21.35
N ASN A 483 9.30 20.15 -21.43
CA ASN A 483 8.21 19.97 -20.47
C ASN A 483 8.73 19.65 -19.08
N TYR A 484 9.68 18.72 -18.97
CA TYR A 484 10.26 18.33 -17.67
C TYR A 484 11.08 19.46 -17.05
N SER A 485 11.94 20.13 -17.84
CA SER A 485 12.71 21.29 -17.34
C SER A 485 11.79 22.42 -16.87
N LYS A 486 10.72 22.72 -17.63
CA LYS A 486 9.70 23.68 -17.24
C LYS A 486 9.06 23.30 -15.90
N LEU A 487 8.54 22.08 -15.74
CA LEU A 487 7.92 21.64 -14.48
C LEU A 487 8.87 21.77 -13.29
N ILE A 488 10.12 21.31 -13.43
CA ILE A 488 11.13 21.37 -12.35
C ILE A 488 11.39 22.82 -11.92
N SER A 489 11.37 23.76 -12.87
CA SER A 489 11.63 25.18 -12.62
C SER A 489 10.40 26.01 -12.20
N LEU A 490 9.19 25.43 -12.16
CA LEU A 490 7.99 26.19 -11.81
C LEU A 490 8.08 26.74 -10.37
N PRO A 491 7.79 28.05 -10.16
CA PRO A 491 7.84 28.64 -8.84
C PRO A 491 6.64 28.20 -7.99
N ASP A 492 6.80 28.18 -6.65
CA ASP A 492 5.74 27.79 -5.72
C ASP A 492 4.42 28.57 -5.92
N LYS A 493 4.51 29.84 -6.34
CA LYS A 493 3.35 30.69 -6.66
C LYS A 493 2.43 30.06 -7.72
N HIS A 494 2.96 29.24 -8.62
CA HIS A 494 2.15 28.52 -9.61
C HIS A 494 1.23 27.48 -8.96
N PHE A 495 1.69 26.86 -7.88
CA PHE A 495 1.03 25.72 -7.22
C PHE A 495 0.13 26.12 -6.04
N VAL A 496 0.09 27.40 -5.69
CA VAL A 496 -0.59 27.90 -4.49
C VAL A 496 -1.60 28.97 -4.88
N ASP A 497 -2.78 28.96 -4.25
CA ASP A 497 -3.80 29.98 -4.47
C ASP A 497 -3.37 31.37 -3.96
N ARG A 498 -4.04 32.40 -4.47
CA ARG A 498 -3.68 33.80 -4.20
C ARG A 498 -3.79 34.16 -2.71
N ASP A 499 -4.80 33.68 -2.01
CA ASP A 499 -5.02 34.02 -0.59
C ASP A 499 -3.92 33.41 0.28
N LYS A 500 -3.57 32.14 0.04
CA LYS A 500 -2.46 31.46 0.72
C LYS A 500 -1.12 32.10 0.39
N TYR A 501 -0.87 32.42 -0.88
CA TYR A 501 0.38 33.07 -1.29
C TYR A 501 0.57 34.42 -0.59
N ASN A 502 -0.48 35.26 -0.54
CA ASN A 502 -0.44 36.54 0.16
C ASN A 502 -0.18 36.34 1.67
N PHE A 503 -0.88 35.39 2.29
CA PHE A 503 -0.66 35.04 3.69
C PHE A 503 0.79 34.62 3.96
N ILE A 504 1.38 33.78 3.12
CA ILE A 504 2.78 33.32 3.27
C ILE A 504 3.75 34.51 3.23
N MET A 505 3.53 35.46 2.32
CA MET A 505 4.39 36.65 2.22
C MET A 505 4.30 37.51 3.49
N ASP A 506 3.10 37.78 3.97
CA ASP A 506 2.88 38.53 5.22
C ASP A 506 3.45 37.80 6.43
N TYR A 507 3.23 36.49 6.51
CA TYR A 507 3.66 35.66 7.64
C TYR A 507 5.19 35.52 7.70
N LYS A 508 5.87 35.47 6.55
CA LYS A 508 7.34 35.51 6.49
C LYS A 508 7.91 36.80 7.10
N ILE A 509 7.26 37.93 6.84
CA ILE A 509 7.65 39.23 7.43
C ILE A 509 7.38 39.22 8.93
N LEU A 510 6.17 38.82 9.35
CA LEU A 510 5.77 38.76 10.75
C LEU A 510 6.72 37.91 11.60
N THR A 511 7.11 36.75 11.08
CA THR A 511 7.90 35.76 11.81
C THR A 511 9.39 35.85 11.52
N LYS A 512 9.90 36.92 10.88
CA LYS A 512 11.30 37.03 10.42
C LYS A 512 12.34 36.68 11.50
N ASN A 513 12.05 37.01 12.76
CA ASN A 513 12.93 36.77 13.90
C ASN A 513 12.72 35.41 14.59
N ASP A 514 11.68 34.65 14.20
CA ASP A 514 11.42 33.32 14.76
C ASP A 514 12.41 32.29 14.20
N LYS A 515 13.01 31.52 15.10
CA LYS A 515 13.97 30.44 14.74
C LYS A 515 13.28 29.23 14.11
N CYS A 516 11.99 29.05 14.34
CA CYS A 516 11.22 27.90 13.90
C CYS A 516 9.76 28.30 13.64
N PHE A 517 9.02 27.46 12.93
CA PHE A 517 7.59 27.62 12.68
C PHE A 517 6.79 26.60 13.51
N GLN A 518 5.77 27.08 14.23
CA GLN A 518 4.88 26.23 15.01
C GLN A 518 3.49 26.20 14.36
N ASN A 519 3.17 25.07 13.72
CA ASN A 519 1.91 24.85 13.03
C ASN A 519 0.99 23.93 13.85
N PHE A 520 -0.07 24.47 14.43
CA PHE A 520 -1.11 23.72 15.15
C PHE A 520 -2.35 23.48 14.28
N THR A 521 -2.13 23.26 12.97
CA THR A 521 -3.19 23.03 11.98
C THR A 521 -2.84 21.85 11.07
N ASP A 522 -3.80 21.40 10.25
CA ASP A 522 -3.58 20.38 9.21
C ASP A 522 -3.09 20.99 7.87
N ASP A 523 -2.78 22.28 7.84
CA ASP A 523 -2.24 22.95 6.66
C ASP A 523 -0.73 22.71 6.56
N LEU A 524 -0.37 21.47 6.24
CA LEU A 524 0.99 20.95 6.41
C LEU A 524 2.00 21.60 5.45
N ILE A 525 1.59 21.97 4.23
CA ILE A 525 2.49 22.56 3.22
C ILE A 525 3.13 23.89 3.67
N LEU A 526 2.53 24.59 4.62
CA LEU A 526 3.02 25.91 5.04
C LEU A 526 4.47 25.88 5.52
N LEU A 527 4.92 24.82 6.17
CA LEU A 527 6.31 24.71 6.61
C LEU A 527 7.29 24.71 5.42
N TYR A 528 7.02 23.94 4.38
CA TYR A 528 7.78 23.96 3.13
C TYR A 528 7.82 25.36 2.52
N LEU A 529 6.66 25.99 2.35
CA LEU A 529 6.53 27.30 1.69
C LEU A 529 7.15 28.45 2.50
N LEU A 530 7.14 28.36 3.83
CA LEU A 530 7.78 29.31 4.74
C LEU A 530 9.30 29.11 4.79
N ASN A 531 9.80 27.93 4.41
CA ASN A 531 11.21 27.57 4.46
C ASN A 531 11.81 27.75 5.87
N LYS A 532 11.12 27.22 6.89
CA LYS A 532 11.55 27.27 8.29
C LYS A 532 11.43 25.89 8.95
N PRO A 533 12.34 25.52 9.86
CA PRO A 533 12.22 24.26 10.57
C PRO A 533 11.04 24.30 11.54
N SER A 534 10.45 23.14 11.83
CA SER A 534 9.41 23.03 12.85
C SER A 534 9.96 23.28 14.25
N CYS A 535 9.12 23.85 15.12
CA CYS A 535 9.42 24.02 16.54
C CYS A 535 9.30 22.73 17.34
N SER A 536 8.57 21.73 16.83
CA SER A 536 8.50 20.38 17.41
C SER A 536 8.78 19.34 16.32
N LYS A 537 9.00 18.07 16.70
CA LYS A 537 9.14 17.01 15.70
C LYS A 537 7.84 16.70 14.94
N PHE A 538 6.70 17.18 15.44
CA PHE A 538 5.37 16.91 14.89
C PHE A 538 5.03 17.94 13.81
N VAL A 539 5.60 17.77 12.61
CA VAL A 539 5.23 18.57 11.43
C VAL A 539 3.73 18.46 11.16
N ALA A 540 3.20 17.24 11.24
CA ALA A 540 1.77 16.95 11.28
C ALA A 540 1.31 16.83 12.73
N SER A 541 0.70 17.90 13.25
CA SER A 541 0.34 17.99 14.67
C SER A 541 -0.58 16.85 15.14
N TRP A 542 -1.55 16.46 14.32
CA TRP A 542 -2.55 15.45 14.68
C TRP A 542 -1.96 14.08 15.04
N LEU A 543 -0.75 13.75 14.56
CA LEU A 543 -0.05 12.51 14.91
C LEU A 543 0.35 12.46 16.40
N ALA A 544 0.41 13.60 17.08
CA ALA A 544 0.71 13.68 18.50
C ALA A 544 -0.51 13.43 19.41
N SER A 545 -1.65 12.94 18.87
CA SER A 545 -2.87 12.65 19.65
C SER A 545 -2.66 11.76 20.87
N PRO A 546 -1.83 10.69 20.82
CA PRO A 546 -1.55 9.90 22.01
C PRO A 546 -1.03 10.76 23.17
N THR A 547 -1.53 10.54 24.38
CA THR A 547 -1.21 11.35 25.57
C THR A 547 0.30 11.45 25.83
N SER A 548 1.05 10.37 25.60
CA SER A 548 2.52 10.39 25.71
C SER A 548 3.17 11.39 24.76
N LEU A 549 2.69 11.47 23.51
CA LEU A 549 3.22 12.37 22.49
C LEU A 549 2.78 13.83 22.71
N GLN A 550 1.59 14.07 23.25
CA GLN A 550 1.16 15.43 23.63
C GLN A 550 2.12 16.05 24.67
N LYS A 551 2.60 15.26 25.64
CA LYS A 551 3.59 15.72 26.63
C LYS A 551 4.92 16.10 25.98
N GLU A 552 5.40 15.29 25.04
CA GLU A 552 6.60 15.62 24.26
C GLU A 552 6.41 16.89 23.42
N TYR A 553 5.22 17.07 22.83
CA TYR A 553 4.87 18.26 22.08
C TYR A 553 4.95 19.50 22.98
N ILE A 554 4.27 19.49 24.13
CA ILE A 554 4.27 20.60 25.08
C ILE A 554 5.70 20.92 25.55
N ALA A 555 6.51 19.89 25.82
CA ALA A 555 7.92 20.08 26.18
C ALA A 555 8.72 20.79 25.07
N ALA A 556 8.49 20.42 23.80
CA ALA A 556 9.11 21.09 22.66
C ALA A 556 8.69 22.56 22.54
N ILE A 557 7.40 22.88 22.69
CA ILE A 557 6.92 24.28 22.67
C ILE A 557 7.52 25.08 23.84
N LYS A 558 7.54 24.52 25.06
CA LYS A 558 8.14 25.16 26.25
C LYS A 558 9.62 25.47 26.06
N LYS A 559 10.35 24.57 25.40
CA LYS A 559 11.78 24.73 25.13
C LYS A 559 12.04 25.77 24.04
N MET A 560 11.29 25.72 22.94
CA MET A 560 11.52 26.60 21.79
C MET A 560 10.93 28.01 21.97
N LYS A 561 9.85 28.15 22.75
CA LYS A 561 9.11 29.39 23.01
C LYS A 561 8.88 30.21 21.73
N PRO A 562 8.20 29.66 20.70
CA PRO A 562 7.93 30.40 19.48
C PRO A 562 7.15 31.67 19.79
N THR A 563 7.47 32.80 19.15
CA THR A 563 6.73 34.04 19.39
C THR A 563 5.32 33.94 18.83
N TYR A 564 5.15 33.28 17.69
CA TYR A 564 3.86 33.08 17.04
C TYR A 564 3.52 31.60 16.82
N ILE A 565 2.24 31.27 16.97
CA ILE A 565 1.69 29.95 16.65
C ILE A 565 0.59 30.14 15.61
N LEU A 566 0.66 29.40 14.50
CA LEU A 566 -0.48 29.27 13.60
C LEU A 566 -1.46 28.27 14.22
N TYR A 567 -2.62 28.75 14.65
CA TYR A 567 -3.53 27.99 15.51
C TYR A 567 -4.74 27.41 14.78
N GLU A 568 -5.28 28.10 13.77
CA GLU A 568 -6.35 27.56 12.92
C GLU A 568 -6.09 27.88 11.44
N SER A 569 -6.50 26.95 10.57
CA SER A 569 -6.54 27.09 9.11
C SER A 569 -7.85 26.50 8.59
N ASN A 570 -8.45 27.16 7.58
CA ASN A 570 -9.67 26.69 6.92
C ASN A 570 -9.40 25.79 5.70
N TYR A 571 -8.14 25.53 5.35
CA TYR A 571 -7.80 24.77 4.14
C TYR A 571 -8.05 23.26 4.26
N PHE A 572 -7.85 22.68 5.44
CA PHE A 572 -8.02 21.24 5.65
C PHE A 572 -8.29 20.92 7.12
N LYS A 573 -9.07 19.86 7.36
CA LYS A 573 -9.32 19.27 8.68
C LYS A 573 -9.40 17.76 8.53
N VAL A 574 -8.50 17.03 9.19
CA VAL A 574 -8.50 15.56 9.14
C VAL A 574 -9.76 15.02 9.81
N ASP A 575 -10.57 14.27 9.05
CA ASP A 575 -11.85 13.68 9.46
C ASP A 575 -12.86 14.68 10.07
N ASP A 576 -12.81 15.96 9.67
CA ASP A 576 -13.63 17.05 10.21
C ASP A 576 -13.48 17.27 11.73
N ILE A 577 -12.39 16.79 12.34
CA ILE A 577 -12.07 17.00 13.76
C ILE A 577 -11.00 18.08 13.88
N SER A 578 -11.28 19.13 14.67
CA SER A 578 -10.31 20.21 14.90
C SER A 578 -9.09 19.75 15.70
N MET A 579 -7.91 20.36 15.44
CA MET A 579 -6.69 20.08 16.20
C MET A 579 -6.84 20.29 17.70
N SER A 580 -7.60 21.31 18.10
CA SER A 580 -7.91 21.58 19.50
C SER A 580 -8.66 20.44 20.21
N LYS A 581 -9.48 19.67 19.48
CA LYS A 581 -10.15 18.47 20.00
C LYS A 581 -9.23 17.25 20.00
N ARG A 582 -8.34 17.14 19.02
CA ARG A 582 -7.38 16.02 18.95
C ARG A 582 -6.31 16.12 20.04
N LEU A 583 -5.82 17.32 20.28
CA LEU A 583 -4.68 17.61 21.15
C LEU A 583 -5.11 18.46 22.33
N THR A 584 -6.00 17.94 23.18
CA THR A 584 -6.62 18.71 24.28
C THR A 584 -5.60 19.27 25.27
N GLU A 585 -4.55 18.51 25.62
CA GLU A 585 -3.51 18.97 26.54
C GLU A 585 -2.64 20.05 25.90
N VAL A 586 -2.24 19.85 24.63
CA VAL A 586 -1.45 20.85 23.88
C VAL A 586 -2.26 22.14 23.70
N ASN A 587 -3.54 21.99 23.38
CA ASN A 587 -4.48 23.10 23.21
C ASN A 587 -4.63 23.92 24.50
N ALA A 588 -4.85 23.25 25.64
CA ALA A 588 -4.94 23.91 26.93
C ALA A 588 -3.64 24.66 27.27
N TYR A 589 -2.48 24.05 27.00
CA TYR A 589 -1.20 24.72 27.18
C TYR A 589 -1.06 25.97 26.29
N ILE A 590 -1.39 25.88 24.99
CA ILE A 590 -1.32 27.02 24.07
C ILE A 590 -2.21 28.17 24.54
N LEU A 591 -3.48 27.90 24.85
CA LEU A 591 -4.44 28.93 25.26
C LEU A 591 -4.09 29.61 26.59
N ASN A 592 -3.40 28.89 27.49
CA ASN A 592 -2.94 29.46 28.76
C ASN A 592 -1.68 30.32 28.63
N ASN A 593 -0.94 30.24 27.51
CA ASN A 593 0.37 30.88 27.35
C ASN A 593 0.45 31.82 26.13
N TYR A 594 -0.58 31.86 25.29
CA TYR A 594 -0.63 32.64 24.06
C TYR A 594 -2.00 33.32 23.90
N GLU A 595 -2.00 34.55 23.40
CA GLU A 595 -3.20 35.34 23.11
C GLU A 595 -3.44 35.51 21.60
N ILE A 596 -4.67 35.86 21.23
CA ILE A 596 -5.03 36.10 19.82
C ILE A 596 -4.30 37.36 19.32
N PHE A 597 -3.47 37.18 18.30
CA PHE A 597 -2.73 38.28 17.67
C PHE A 597 -3.41 38.78 16.40
N LYS A 598 -3.80 37.86 15.51
CA LYS A 598 -4.43 38.21 14.23
C LYS A 598 -5.37 37.10 13.79
N VAL A 599 -6.56 37.51 13.34
CA VAL A 599 -7.54 36.65 12.68
C VAL A 599 -7.74 37.17 11.26
N THR A 600 -7.63 36.28 10.29
CA THR A 600 -7.95 36.53 8.88
C THR A 600 -9.08 35.61 8.45
N LYS A 601 -9.55 35.77 7.20
CA LYS A 601 -10.58 34.89 6.64
C LYS A 601 -10.22 33.39 6.74
N ASN A 602 -8.95 33.05 6.52
CA ASN A 602 -8.52 31.65 6.40
C ASN A 602 -7.63 31.17 7.57
N PHE A 603 -7.09 32.07 8.39
CA PHE A 603 -6.07 31.75 9.39
C PHE A 603 -6.25 32.51 10.70
N LYS A 604 -5.88 31.86 11.81
CA LYS A 604 -5.79 32.46 13.15
C LYS A 604 -4.39 32.28 13.74
N ILE A 605 -3.78 33.39 14.14
CA ILE A 605 -2.42 33.44 14.68
C ILE A 605 -2.49 33.87 16.15
N LEU A 606 -1.79 33.15 17.01
CA LEU A 606 -1.59 33.50 18.41
C LEU A 606 -0.17 34.01 18.64
N LYS A 607 0.03 34.87 19.64
CA LYS A 607 1.32 35.39 20.09
C LYS A 607 1.53 35.05 21.56
N ILE A 608 2.77 34.73 21.94
CA ILE A 608 3.13 34.39 23.32
C ILE A 608 2.80 35.55 24.28
N LEU A 609 2.28 35.21 25.46
CA LEU A 609 2.09 36.15 26.56
C LEU A 609 3.46 36.53 27.13
N ASN A 610 3.68 37.83 27.34
CA ASN A 610 4.92 38.35 27.93
C ASN A 610 5.04 38.02 29.41
#